data_AF-A0A969KCZ7-F1
#
_entry.id   AF-A0A969KCZ7-F1
#
_cell.length_a   1.000
_cell.length_b   1.000
_cell.length_c   1.000
_cell.angle_alpha   90.00
_cell.angle_beta   90.00
_cell.angle_gamma   90.00
#
_symmetry.space_group_name_H-M   'P 1'
#
loop_
_entity.id
_entity.type
_entity.pdbx_description
1 polymer ?
#
loop_
_entity_poly.entity_id
_entity_poly.type
_entity_poly.pdbx_seq_one_letter_code
_entity_poly.pdbx_strand_id
1 'polypeptide(L)' 'MNKFLLKLYVTGDTPRAERAIANLRQICERELHDQYELVIIDVLETPTG' A
#
# COMPACT_ATOMS: atom_id res chain seq x y z
N MET A 1 10.34 16.81 8.65
CA MET A 1 9.20 16.72 7.72
C MET A 1 8.31 15.56 8.11
N ASN A 2 6.99 15.72 8.06
CA ASN A 2 6.03 14.62 8.23
C ASN A 2 5.77 13.99 6.86
N LYS A 3 6.00 12.68 6.72
CA LYS A 3 5.56 11.91 5.56
C LYS A 3 4.14 11.38 5.80
N PHE A 4 3.34 11.25 4.75
CA PHE A 4 2.06 10.56 4.82
C PHE A 4 2.30 9.06 4.97
N LEU A 5 1.77 8.47 6.05
CA LEU A 5 1.76 7.02 6.22
C LEU A 5 0.49 6.45 5.59
N LEU A 6 0.66 5.72 4.50
CA LEU A 6 -0.43 5.06 3.78
C LEU A 6 -0.35 3.56 4.02
N LYS A 7 -1.46 2.97 4.47
CA LYS A 7 -1.58 1.53 4.69
C LYS A 7 -2.60 0.96 3.71
N LEU A 8 -2.18 0.03 2.86
CA LEU A 8 -3.06 -0.71 1.98
C LEU A 8 -3.20 -2.15 2.49
N TYR A 9 -4.43 -2.51 2.85
CA TYR A 9 -4.78 -3.86 3.28
C TYR A 9 -5.24 -4.66 2.07
N VAL A 10 -4.60 -5.81 1.84
CA VAL A 10 -4.90 -6.75 0.76
C VAL A 10 -5.14 -8.13 1.34
N THR A 11 -5.70 -9.04 0.54
CA THR A 11 -5.93 -10.44 0.94
C THR A 11 -5.33 -11.35 -0.13
N GLY A 12 -4.18 -11.95 0.18
CA GLY A 12 -3.44 -12.84 -0.69
C GLY A 12 -2.86 -12.17 -1.94
N ASP A 13 -2.01 -12.94 -2.61
CA ASP A 13 -1.40 -12.59 -3.90
C ASP A 13 -2.39 -12.82 -5.05
N THR A 14 -3.34 -11.88 -5.18
CA THR A 14 -4.30 -11.88 -6.29
C THR A 14 -3.95 -10.82 -7.33
N PRO A 15 -4.30 -11.01 -8.62
CA PRO A 15 -4.11 -9.97 -9.64
C PRO A 15 -4.78 -8.64 -9.29
N ARG A 16 -5.84 -8.67 -8.46
CA ARG A 16 -6.52 -7.47 -7.96
C ARG A 16 -5.67 -6.73 -6.93
N ALA A 17 -5.01 -7.45 -6.02
CA ALA A 17 -4.11 -6.87 -5.03
C ALA A 17 -2.91 -6.21 -5.71
N GLU A 18 -2.26 -6.91 -6.65
CA GLU A 18 -1.15 -6.37 -7.44
C GLU A 18 -1.53 -5.06 -8.16
N ARG A 19 -2.71 -5.04 -8.79
CA ARG A 19 -3.20 -3.85 -9.50
C ARG A 19 -3.49 -2.69 -8.54
N ALA A 20 -4.05 -2.97 -7.37
CA ALA A 20 -4.30 -1.95 -6.35
C ALA A 20 -2.99 -1.34 -5.82
N ILE A 21 -1.97 -2.19 -5.57
CA ILE A 21 -0.64 -1.75 -5.13
C ILE A 21 0.01 -0.88 -6.21
N ALA A 22 0.00 -1.31 -7.47
CA ALA A 22 0.59 -0.57 -8.59
C ALA A 22 -0.09 0.81 -8.78
N ASN A 23 -1.43 0.84 -8.74
CA ASN A 23 -2.20 2.08 -8.87
C ASN A 23 -1.88 3.05 -7.73
N LEU A 24 -1.84 2.57 -6.49
CA LEU A 24 -1.56 3.42 -5.33
C LEU A 24 -0.14 3.99 -5.39
N ARG A 25 0.87 3.17 -5.76
CA ARG A 25 2.24 3.65 -5.99
C ARG A 25 2.28 4.74 -7.05
N GLN A 26 1.62 4.55 -8.18
CA GLN A 26 1.60 5.55 -9.27
C GLN A 26 0.98 6.88 -8.81
N ILE A 27 -0.10 6.83 -8.03
CA ILE A 27 -0.75 8.03 -7.48
C ILE A 27 0.21 8.73 -6.49
N CYS A 28 0.81 7.99 -5.57
CA CYS A 28 1.71 8.56 -4.58
C CYS A 28 2.96 9.18 -5.24
N GLU A 29 3.52 8.54 -6.26
CA GLU A 29 4.65 9.09 -6.99
C GLU A 29 4.31 10.41 -7.67
N ARG A 30 3.14 10.48 -8.33
CA ARG A 30 2.71 11.67 -9.08
C ARG A 30 2.33 12.84 -8.17
N GLU A 31 1.66 12.55 -7.04
CA GLU A 31 1.05 13.59 -6.19
C GLU A 31 1.89 13.92 -4.95
N LEU A 32 2.56 12.92 -4.37
CA LEU A 32 3.23 13.04 -3.07
C LEU A 32 4.76 13.01 -3.17
N HIS A 33 5.34 12.49 -4.25
CA HIS A 33 6.79 12.36 -4.44
C HIS A 33 7.44 11.70 -3.20
N ASP A 34 8.53 12.22 -2.66
CA ASP A 34 9.20 11.65 -1.47
C ASP A 34 8.46 11.84 -0.14
N GLN A 35 7.23 12.40 -0.16
CA GLN A 35 6.46 12.76 1.04
C GLN A 35 5.51 11.65 1.51
N TYR A 36 5.72 10.38 1.12
CA TYR A 36 4.94 9.27 1.64
C TYR A 36 5.78 8.07 2.05
N GLU A 37 5.16 7.23 2.87
CA GLU A 37 5.58 5.87 3.16
C GLU A 37 4.36 4.96 2.89
N LEU A 38 4.58 3.91 2.10
CA LEU A 38 3.53 2.97 1.74
C LEU A 38 3.81 1.60 2.38
N VAL A 39 2.89 1.16 3.23
CA VAL A 39 2.92 -0.15 3.87
C VAL A 39 1.80 -1.01 3.30
N ILE A 40 2.17 -2.19 2.80
CA ILE A 40 1.22 -3.19 2.31
C ILE A 40 1.06 -4.24 3.40
N ILE A 41 -0.19 -4.56 3.76
CA ILE A 41 -0.52 -5.50 4.82
C ILE A 41 -1.42 -6.57 4.22
N ASP A 42 -0.92 -7.80 4.10
CA ASP A 42 -1.78 -8.94 3.80
C ASP A 42 -2.51 -9.37 5.08
N VAL A 43 -3.83 -9.27 5.07
CA VAL A 43 -4.69 -9.61 6.20
C VAL A 43 -4.70 -11.13 6.45
N LEU A 44 -4.37 -11.95 5.45
CA LEU A 44 -4.26 -13.41 5.61
C LEU A 44 -2.96 -13.81 6.30
N GLU A 45 -1.87 -13.10 6.03
CA GLU A 45 -0.56 -13.36 6.65
C GLU A 45 -0.39 -12.68 8.01
N THR A 46 -1.27 -11.73 8.35
CA THR A 46 -1.29 -11.06 9.66
C THR A 46 -2.33 -11.75 10.55
N PRO A 47 -1.98 -12.80 11.33
CA PRO A 47 -2.92 -13.36 12.29
C PRO A 47 -3.25 -12.30 13.34
N THR A 48 -4.54 -11.99 13.50
CA THR A 48 -5.03 -11.36 14.73
C THR A 48 -4.96 -12.41 15.84
N GLY A 49 -3.81 -12.48 16.50
CA GLY A 49 -3.60 -13.15 17.79
C GLY A 49 -3.83 -12.16 18.92
#